data_AF-A0A091M0U4-F1
#
_entry.id   AF-A0A091M0U4-F1
#
_cell.length_a   1.000
_cell.length_b   1.000
_cell.length_c   1.000
_cell.angle_alpha   90.00
_cell.angle_beta   90.00
_cell.angle_gamma   90.00
#
_symmetry.space_group_name_H-M   'P 1'
#
loop_
_entity.id
_entity.type
_entity.pdbx_description
1 polymer ?
#
loop_
_entity_poly.entity_id
_entity_poly.type
_entity_poly.pdbx_seq_one_letter_code
_entity_poly.pdbx_strand_id
1 'polypeptide(L)'
;LVSLLLIGIAAWGIGFGLVSSFKVVGVIIAVGIFLFLIALVGLIGAVKHHQVLLFFYMIILLLVFIVQFSVSCACLALNKEQQSELLEVGWNNTDSARADIERNLNCCGFRVFDPSETCSSDCFRSRQCQPCAPIIEEYSGMVLRFVGGIGLFFSFTEILGVWLTYRYRNQKDPRANPSAFL
;
A
#
# COMPACT_ATOMS: atom_id res chain seq x y z
N LEU A 1 -10.22 8.37 10.35
CA LEU A 1 -10.68 7.03 10.80
C LEU A 1 -9.83 5.93 10.17
N VAL A 2 -9.78 5.80 8.84
CA VAL A 2 -8.95 4.79 8.15
C VAL A 2 -7.46 4.87 8.56
N SER A 3 -6.88 6.07 8.60
CA SER A 3 -5.49 6.27 9.05
C SER A 3 -5.23 5.79 10.49
N LEU A 4 -6.15 6.11 11.41
CA LEU A 4 -6.07 5.68 12.81
C LEU A 4 -6.21 4.15 12.95
N LEU A 5 -7.06 3.53 12.14
CA LEU A 5 -7.19 2.07 12.10
C LEU A 5 -5.91 1.41 11.59
N LEU A 6 -5.30 1.93 10.51
CA LEU A 6 -4.04 1.41 9.98
C LEU A 6 -2.92 1.46 11.02
N ILE A 7 -2.76 2.61 11.70
CA ILE A 7 -1.77 2.78 12.76
C ILE A 7 -2.08 1.85 13.94
N GLY A 8 -3.34 1.78 14.36
CA GLY A 8 -3.78 0.97 15.50
C GLY A 8 -3.55 -0.53 15.28
N ILE A 9 -3.93 -1.06 14.11
CA ILE A 9 -3.73 -2.47 13.77
C ILE A 9 -2.24 -2.80 13.67
N ALA A 10 -1.44 -1.93 13.05
CA ALA A 10 0.00 -2.13 12.95
C ALA A 10 0.69 -2.13 14.32
N ALA A 11 0.35 -1.17 15.19
CA ALA A 11 0.88 -1.08 16.55
C ALA A 11 0.46 -2.29 17.41
N TRP A 12 -0.80 -2.73 17.27
CA TRP A 12 -1.30 -3.92 17.94
C TRP A 12 -0.56 -5.18 17.49
N GLY A 13 -0.33 -5.36 16.18
CA GLY A 13 0.43 -6.49 15.63
C GLY A 13 1.87 -6.56 16.13
N ILE A 14 2.54 -5.42 16.33
CA ILE A 14 3.87 -5.35 16.96
C ILE A 14 3.79 -5.78 18.42
N GLY A 15 2.79 -5.29 19.18
CA GLY A 15 2.64 -5.58 20.61
C GLY A 15 2.47 -7.06 20.94
N PHE A 16 1.90 -7.84 20.02
CA PHE A 16 1.72 -9.29 20.17
C PHE A 16 2.84 -10.13 19.55
N GLY A 17 3.86 -9.51 18.93
CA GLY A 17 4.95 -10.23 18.27
C GLY A 17 4.50 -11.09 17.09
N LEU A 18 3.34 -10.78 16.49
CA LEU A 18 2.73 -11.56 15.40
C LEU A 18 3.38 -11.29 14.03
N VAL A 19 4.22 -10.27 13.91
CA VAL A 19 4.77 -9.84 12.61
C VAL A 19 6.28 -10.09 12.55
N SER A 20 6.69 -10.96 11.61
CA SER A 20 8.09 -11.36 11.39
C SER A 20 8.93 -10.25 10.73
N SER A 21 8.32 -9.34 9.96
CA SER A 21 9.05 -8.32 9.20
C SER A 21 8.73 -6.89 9.63
N PHE A 22 9.65 -6.29 10.38
CA PHE A 22 9.61 -4.86 10.76
C PHE A 22 9.52 -3.92 9.55
N LYS A 23 10.03 -4.33 8.38
CA LYS A 23 9.98 -3.54 7.14
C LYS A 23 8.54 -3.32 6.66
N VAL A 24 7.75 -4.39 6.59
CA VAL A 24 6.36 -4.32 6.11
C VAL A 24 5.51 -3.48 7.06
N VAL A 25 5.67 -3.67 8.37
CA VAL A 25 4.94 -2.87 9.37
C VAL A 25 5.32 -1.40 9.31
N GLY A 26 6.61 -1.10 9.13
CA GLY A 26 7.09 0.28 8.99
C GLY A 26 6.42 1.03 7.85
N VAL A 27 6.22 0.35 6.69
CA VAL A 27 5.50 0.93 5.56
C VAL A 27 4.05 1.24 5.92
N ILE A 28 3.33 0.31 6.56
CA ILE A 28 1.92 0.51 6.94
C ILE A 28 1.77 1.70 7.90
N ILE A 29 2.66 1.81 8.89
CA ILE A 29 2.65 2.93 9.86
C ILE A 29 2.94 4.25 9.15
N ALA A 30 3.96 4.30 8.30
CA ALA A 30 4.33 5.51 7.56
C ALA A 30 3.17 6.01 6.67
N VAL A 31 2.52 5.10 5.94
CA VAL A 31 1.32 5.41 5.14
C VAL A 31 0.19 5.92 6.04
N GLY A 32 -0.05 5.27 7.18
CA GLY A 32 -1.07 5.70 8.15
C GLY A 32 -0.86 7.13 8.65
N ILE A 33 0.38 7.47 9.02
CA ILE A 33 0.74 8.84 9.48
C ILE A 33 0.54 9.85 8.35
N PHE A 34 1.02 9.54 7.15
CA PHE A 34 0.87 10.41 5.98
C PHE A 34 -0.61 10.71 5.68
N LEU A 35 -1.47 9.68 5.66
CA LEU A 35 -2.90 9.83 5.45
C LEU A 35 -3.59 10.62 6.58
N PHE A 36 -3.12 10.48 7.82
CA PHE A 36 -3.61 11.27 8.95
C PHE A 36 -3.32 12.76 8.77
N LEU A 37 -2.10 13.11 8.35
CA LEU A 37 -1.71 14.51 8.10
C LEU A 37 -2.55 15.12 6.96
N ILE A 38 -2.73 14.40 5.86
CA ILE A 38 -3.58 14.86 4.74
C ILE A 38 -5.02 15.10 5.22
N ALA A 39 -5.57 14.19 6.01
CA ALA A 39 -6.92 14.33 6.55
C ALA A 39 -7.05 15.56 7.48
N LEU A 40 -6.03 15.83 8.30
CA LEU A 40 -5.99 17.00 9.18
C LEU A 40 -5.91 18.30 8.38
N VAL A 41 -5.07 18.35 7.34
CA VAL A 41 -4.97 19.49 6.42
C VAL A 41 -6.31 19.70 5.71
N GLY A 42 -6.93 18.66 5.16
CA GLY A 42 -8.24 18.76 4.51
C GLY A 42 -9.34 19.28 5.46
N LEU A 43 -9.37 18.77 6.70
CA LEU A 43 -10.34 19.18 7.72
C LEU A 43 -10.17 20.65 8.13
N ILE A 44 -8.94 21.07 8.46
CA ILE A 44 -8.66 22.47 8.86
C ILE A 44 -8.98 23.40 7.69
N GLY A 45 -8.61 23.02 6.47
CA GLY A 45 -8.90 23.77 5.25
C GLY A 45 -10.39 24.02 5.11
N ALA A 46 -11.19 22.96 5.19
CA ALA A 46 -12.64 23.03 5.08
C ALA A 46 -13.27 23.89 6.20
N VAL A 47 -12.91 23.66 7.47
CA VAL A 47 -13.51 24.35 8.63
C VAL A 47 -13.15 25.83 8.68
N LYS A 48 -11.90 26.18 8.37
CA LYS A 48 -11.40 27.56 8.42
C LYS A 48 -11.56 28.31 7.09
N HIS A 49 -12.12 27.67 6.06
CA HIS A 49 -12.16 28.19 4.69
C HIS A 49 -10.79 28.72 4.19
N HIS A 50 -9.70 28.10 4.63
CA HIS A 50 -8.34 28.58 4.34
C HIS A 50 -7.92 28.21 2.91
N GLN A 51 -8.20 29.10 1.96
CA GLN A 51 -8.03 28.92 0.50
C GLN A 51 -6.67 28.33 0.08
N VAL A 52 -5.57 28.80 0.69
CA VAL A 52 -4.21 28.31 0.38
C VAL A 52 -4.00 26.87 0.88
N LEU A 53 -4.64 26.49 1.98
CA LEU A 53 -4.47 25.16 2.57
C LEU A 53 -5.25 24.12 1.74
N LEU A 54 -6.45 24.47 1.29
CA LEU A 54 -7.18 23.65 0.31
C LEU A 54 -6.44 23.51 -1.03
N PHE A 55 -5.65 24.52 -1.43
CA PHE A 55 -4.81 24.42 -2.62
C PHE A 55 -3.78 23.29 -2.49
N PHE A 56 -2.99 23.30 -1.41
CA PHE A 56 -2.01 22.26 -1.15
C PHE A 56 -2.66 20.89 -1.02
N TYR A 57 -3.80 20.81 -0.32
CA TYR A 57 -4.58 19.58 -0.23
C TYR A 57 -4.98 19.04 -1.61
N MET A 58 -5.50 19.89 -2.50
CA MET A 58 -5.87 19.51 -3.88
C MET A 58 -4.67 19.01 -4.68
N ILE A 59 -3.51 19.68 -4.57
CA ILE A 59 -2.28 19.25 -5.26
C ILE A 59 -1.80 17.90 -4.73
N ILE A 60 -1.80 17.70 -3.41
CA ILE A 60 -1.38 16.44 -2.80
C ILE A 60 -2.31 15.29 -3.24
N LEU A 61 -3.63 15.48 -3.21
CA LEU A 61 -4.58 14.48 -3.70
C LEU A 61 -4.37 14.18 -5.19
N LEU A 62 -4.05 15.19 -6.01
CA LEU A 62 -3.77 14.94 -7.43
C LEU A 62 -2.50 14.09 -7.63
N LEU A 63 -1.46 14.33 -6.84
CA LEU A 63 -0.23 13.53 -6.89
C LEU A 63 -0.46 12.09 -6.42
N VAL A 64 -1.20 11.91 -5.32
CA VAL A 64 -1.58 10.58 -4.81
C VAL A 64 -2.43 9.85 -5.86
N PHE A 65 -3.38 10.53 -6.49
CA PHE A 65 -4.17 9.97 -7.60
C PHE A 65 -3.28 9.46 -8.75
N ILE A 66 -2.30 10.25 -9.21
CA ILE A 66 -1.41 9.85 -10.32
C ILE A 66 -0.60 8.59 -9.96
N VAL A 67 -0.03 8.55 -8.75
CA VAL A 67 0.75 7.40 -8.28
C VAL A 67 -0.14 6.18 -8.11
N GLN A 68 -1.29 6.33 -7.46
CA GLN A 68 -2.20 5.21 -7.21
C GLN A 68 -2.79 4.65 -8.49
N PHE A 69 -3.22 5.52 -9.42
CA PHE A 69 -3.75 5.10 -10.71
C PHE A 69 -2.68 4.37 -11.53
N SER A 70 -1.45 4.88 -11.58
CA SER A 70 -0.36 4.24 -12.31
C SER A 70 0.01 2.87 -11.73
N VAL A 71 0.19 2.76 -10.42
CA VAL A 71 0.48 1.49 -9.74
C VAL A 71 -0.68 0.49 -9.90
N SER A 72 -1.93 0.94 -9.77
CA SER A 72 -3.10 0.08 -9.94
C SER A 72 -3.19 -0.50 -11.34
N CYS A 73 -2.98 0.33 -12.36
CA CYS A 73 -2.91 -0.10 -13.75
C CYS A 73 -1.74 -1.06 -13.99
N ALA A 74 -0.56 -0.78 -13.42
CA ALA A 74 0.59 -1.68 -13.51
C ALA A 74 0.28 -3.06 -12.90
N CYS A 75 -0.32 -3.12 -11.71
CA CYS A 75 -0.71 -4.38 -11.06
C CYS A 75 -1.75 -5.18 -11.85
N LEU A 76 -2.65 -4.52 -12.58
CA LEU A 76 -3.68 -5.17 -13.42
C LEU A 76 -3.14 -5.62 -14.78
N ALA A 77 -2.18 -4.89 -15.35
CA ALA A 77 -1.60 -5.16 -16.66
C ALA A 77 -0.42 -6.14 -16.64
N LEU A 78 0.07 -6.51 -15.46
CA LEU A 78 1.25 -7.35 -15.28
C LEU A 78 0.99 -8.80 -15.75
N ASN A 79 1.83 -9.29 -16.67
CA ASN A 79 1.75 -10.66 -17.20
C ASN A 79 2.54 -11.66 -16.33
N LYS A 80 2.26 -12.96 -16.49
CA LYS A 80 2.89 -14.02 -15.68
C LYS A 80 4.41 -14.05 -15.79
N GLU A 81 4.95 -13.78 -16.97
CA GLU A 81 6.39 -13.80 -17.22
C GLU A 81 7.09 -12.66 -16.47
N GLN A 82 6.54 -11.44 -16.56
CA GLN A 82 7.04 -10.27 -15.83
C GLN A 82 6.92 -10.47 -14.31
N GLN A 83 5.85 -11.13 -13.87
CA GLN A 83 5.62 -11.47 -12.47
C GLN A 83 6.70 -12.44 -11.95
N SER A 84 6.96 -13.51 -12.70
CA SER A 84 7.96 -14.52 -12.34
C SER A 84 9.36 -13.90 -12.25
N GLU A 85 9.72 -13.03 -13.20
CA GLU A 85 11.01 -12.32 -13.19
C GLU A 85 11.16 -11.41 -11.96
N LEU A 86 10.14 -10.62 -11.63
CA LEU A 86 10.17 -9.73 -10.46
C LEU A 86 10.27 -10.53 -9.15
N LEU A 87 9.56 -11.66 -9.06
CA LEU A 87 9.63 -12.54 -7.90
C LEU A 87 11.00 -13.22 -7.78
N GLU A 88 11.61 -13.62 -8.89
CA GLU A 88 12.95 -14.23 -8.91
C GLU A 88 14.03 -13.23 -8.46
N VAL A 89 13.96 -11.99 -8.96
CA VAL A 89 14.84 -10.91 -8.52
C VAL A 89 14.63 -10.61 -7.04
N GLY A 90 13.37 -10.55 -6.58
CA GLY A 90 13.03 -10.33 -5.18
C GLY A 90 13.53 -11.44 -4.26
N TRP A 91 13.40 -12.69 -4.71
CA TRP A 91 13.92 -13.88 -4.05
C TRP A 91 15.43 -13.75 -3.87
N ASN A 92 16.18 -13.54 -4.96
CA ASN A 92 17.65 -13.46 -4.94
C ASN A 92 18.24 -12.32 -4.12
N ASN A 93 17.47 -11.26 -3.84
CA ASN A 93 17.96 -10.09 -3.10
C ASN A 93 17.60 -10.08 -1.61
N THR A 94 16.75 -10.98 -1.11
CA THR A 94 16.17 -10.84 0.24
C THR A 94 16.16 -12.14 1.06
N ASP A 95 17.25 -12.42 1.77
CA ASP A 95 17.40 -13.65 2.56
C ASP A 95 16.44 -13.76 3.76
N SER A 96 16.14 -12.64 4.43
CA SER A 96 15.19 -12.67 5.55
C SER A 96 13.75 -12.94 5.10
N ALA A 97 13.34 -12.37 3.97
CA ALA A 97 12.02 -12.63 3.40
C ALA A 97 11.92 -14.06 2.87
N ARG A 98 12.99 -14.61 2.30
CA ARG A 98 13.06 -16.02 1.88
C ARG A 98 12.77 -16.95 3.05
N ALA A 99 13.49 -16.81 4.16
CA ALA A 99 13.31 -17.67 5.33
C ALA A 99 11.88 -17.61 5.90
N ASP A 100 11.28 -16.41 5.94
CA ASP A 100 9.89 -16.23 6.36
C ASP A 100 8.92 -16.91 5.39
N ILE A 101 9.14 -16.81 4.08
CA ILE A 101 8.28 -17.42 3.06
C ILE A 101 8.39 -18.94 3.13
N GLU A 102 9.61 -19.49 3.15
CA GLU A 102 9.85 -20.94 3.25
C GLU A 102 9.17 -21.54 4.48
N ARG A 103 9.27 -20.86 5.63
CA ARG A 103 8.63 -21.31 6.86
C ARG A 103 7.10 -21.24 6.80
N ASN A 104 6.54 -20.15 6.28
CA ASN A 104 5.08 -19.95 6.27
C ASN A 104 4.36 -20.75 5.18
N LEU A 105 4.98 -20.95 4.02
CA LEU A 105 4.41 -21.71 2.90
C LEU A 105 4.86 -23.18 2.87
N ASN A 106 5.76 -23.57 3.78
CA ASN A 106 6.32 -24.91 3.88
C ASN A 106 6.87 -25.44 2.53
N CYS A 107 7.72 -24.62 1.90
CA CYS A 107 8.37 -24.88 0.60
C CYS A 107 9.87 -24.55 0.71
N CYS A 108 10.69 -24.96 -0.26
CA CYS A 108 12.13 -24.65 -0.29
C CYS A 108 12.63 -24.37 -1.70
N GLY A 109 13.47 -23.35 -1.82
CA GLY A 109 14.02 -22.92 -3.10
C GLY A 109 12.97 -22.27 -4.01
N PHE A 110 13.43 -21.47 -4.99
CA PHE A 110 12.50 -20.74 -5.86
C PHE A 110 11.87 -21.66 -6.91
N ARG A 111 12.62 -22.03 -7.95
CA ARG A 111 12.12 -22.94 -9.01
C ARG A 111 12.52 -24.40 -8.81
N VAL A 112 13.64 -24.65 -8.11
CA VAL A 112 14.19 -25.98 -7.90
C VAL A 112 14.46 -26.16 -6.41
N PHE A 113 14.10 -27.34 -5.90
CA PHE A 113 14.49 -27.75 -4.56
C PHE A 113 15.91 -28.31 -4.58
N ASP A 114 16.83 -27.68 -3.86
CA ASP A 114 18.17 -28.20 -3.66
C ASP A 114 18.30 -28.79 -2.23
N PRO A 115 18.50 -30.12 -2.09
CA PRO A 115 18.69 -30.75 -0.80
C PRO A 115 20.03 -30.41 -0.12
N SER A 116 20.96 -29.77 -0.81
CA SER A 116 22.25 -29.34 -0.27
C SER A 116 22.20 -27.96 0.41
N GLU A 117 21.21 -27.14 0.08
CA GLU A 117 20.99 -25.84 0.73
C GLU A 117 20.26 -25.98 2.06
N THR A 118 20.42 -24.98 2.93
CA THR A 118 19.71 -24.90 4.21
C THR A 118 18.37 -24.20 4.02
N CYS A 119 17.28 -24.86 4.41
CA CYS A 119 15.93 -24.31 4.35
C CYS A 119 15.26 -24.34 5.74
N SER A 120 14.51 -23.30 6.07
CA SER A 120 13.92 -23.12 7.42
C SER A 120 12.51 -23.72 7.57
N SER A 121 12.05 -24.52 6.60
CA SER A 121 10.70 -25.10 6.59
C SER A 121 10.64 -26.51 7.21
N ASP A 122 9.45 -26.91 7.66
CA ASP A 122 9.24 -28.22 8.29
C ASP A 122 9.38 -29.38 7.28
N CYS A 123 9.01 -29.16 6.00
CA CYS A 123 9.12 -30.16 4.93
C CYS A 123 10.57 -30.56 4.65
N PHE A 124 11.54 -29.70 5.00
CA PHE A 124 12.96 -29.96 4.74
C PHE A 124 13.45 -31.17 5.54
N ARG A 125 12.90 -31.39 6.74
CA ARG A 125 13.21 -32.53 7.60
C ARG A 125 12.87 -33.87 6.94
N SER A 126 11.78 -33.92 6.17
CA SER A 126 11.35 -35.09 5.41
C SER A 126 11.97 -35.18 4.01
N ARG A 127 12.80 -34.20 3.59
CA ARG A 127 13.41 -34.12 2.24
C ARG A 127 12.38 -34.16 1.09
N GLN A 128 11.13 -33.80 1.37
CA GLN A 128 10.01 -33.83 0.43
C GLN A 128 9.39 -32.42 0.33
N CYS A 129 10.20 -31.43 -0.02
CA CYS A 129 9.71 -30.07 -0.26
C CYS A 129 9.40 -29.84 -1.73
N GLN A 130 8.40 -29.01 -1.96
CA GLN A 130 8.10 -28.46 -3.28
C GLN A 130 8.78 -27.09 -3.44
N PRO A 131 9.09 -26.67 -4.68
CA PRO A 131 9.58 -25.34 -4.96
C PRO A 131 8.53 -24.26 -4.63
N CYS A 132 8.98 -23.10 -4.16
CA CYS A 132 8.10 -22.02 -3.73
C CYS A 132 7.49 -21.21 -4.88
N ALA A 133 8.15 -21.13 -6.04
CA ALA A 133 7.71 -20.32 -7.18
C ALA A 133 6.24 -20.54 -7.60
N PRO A 134 5.75 -21.78 -7.86
CA PRO A 134 4.36 -21.98 -8.29
C PRO A 134 3.34 -21.47 -7.26
N ILE A 135 3.66 -21.64 -5.96
CA ILE A 135 2.80 -21.19 -4.86
C ILE A 135 2.77 -19.66 -4.83
N ILE A 136 3.94 -19.02 -4.83
CA ILE A 136 4.06 -17.56 -4.74
C ILE A 136 3.45 -16.88 -5.97
N GLU A 137 3.70 -17.40 -7.17
CA GLU A 137 3.17 -16.86 -8.44
C GLU A 137 1.64 -16.87 -8.48
N GLU A 138 1.01 -17.96 -8.04
CA GLU A 138 -0.46 -18.05 -7.98
C GLU A 138 -1.05 -17.04 -6.99
N TYR A 139 -0.54 -17.00 -5.76
CA TYR A 139 -1.02 -16.06 -4.74
C TYR A 139 -0.77 -14.61 -5.13
N SER A 140 0.44 -14.27 -5.58
CA SER A 140 0.76 -12.89 -5.96
C SER A 140 -0.05 -12.42 -7.17
N GLY A 141 -0.37 -13.31 -8.12
CA GLY A 141 -1.19 -12.96 -9.28
C GLY A 141 -2.63 -12.61 -8.87
N MET A 142 -3.20 -13.39 -7.95
CA MET A 142 -4.51 -13.10 -7.37
C MET A 142 -4.51 -11.78 -6.59
N VAL A 143 -3.52 -11.58 -5.72
CA VAL A 143 -3.40 -10.39 -4.87
C VAL A 143 -3.17 -9.13 -5.71
N LEU A 144 -2.29 -9.16 -6.72
CA LEU A 144 -2.02 -8.02 -7.60
C LEU A 144 -3.28 -7.56 -8.33
N ARG A 145 -4.09 -8.49 -8.84
CA ARG A 145 -5.36 -8.16 -9.50
C ARG A 145 -6.38 -7.56 -8.54
N PHE A 146 -6.49 -8.15 -7.35
CA PHE A 146 -7.40 -7.66 -6.32
C PHE A 146 -7.01 -6.25 -5.82
N VAL A 147 -5.74 -6.06 -5.44
CA VAL A 147 -5.22 -4.78 -4.96
C VAL A 147 -5.24 -3.73 -6.07
N GLY A 148 -4.88 -4.09 -7.30
CA GLY A 148 -4.99 -3.20 -8.46
C GLY A 148 -6.43 -2.74 -8.71
N GLY A 149 -7.40 -3.64 -8.59
CA GLY A 149 -8.82 -3.28 -8.68
C GLY A 149 -9.28 -2.33 -7.57
N ILE A 150 -8.90 -2.60 -6.32
CA ILE A 150 -9.20 -1.73 -5.17
C ILE A 150 -8.55 -0.35 -5.33
N GLY A 151 -7.28 -0.31 -5.73
CA GLY A 151 -6.56 0.95 -5.95
C GLY A 151 -7.23 1.79 -7.05
N LEU A 152 -7.65 1.16 -8.14
CA LEU A 152 -8.37 1.83 -9.22
C LEU A 152 -9.72 2.39 -8.74
N PHE A 153 -10.48 1.63 -7.94
CA PHE A 153 -11.72 2.11 -7.32
C PHE A 153 -11.47 3.35 -6.44
N PHE A 154 -10.46 3.31 -5.57
CA PHE A 154 -10.14 4.46 -4.73
C PHE A 154 -9.66 5.67 -5.55
N SER A 155 -8.94 5.47 -6.66
CA SER A 155 -8.53 6.56 -7.55
C SER A 155 -9.74 7.30 -8.13
N PHE A 156 -10.86 6.60 -8.41
CA PHE A 156 -12.11 7.26 -8.80
C PHE A 156 -12.74 8.06 -7.66
N THR A 157 -12.67 7.59 -6.42
CA THR A 157 -13.16 8.39 -5.28
C THR A 157 -12.28 9.62 -5.04
N GLU A 158 -10.98 9.52 -5.33
CA GLU A 158 -10.02 10.60 -5.15
C GLU A 158 -10.20 11.71 -6.18
N ILE A 159 -10.46 11.36 -7.46
CA ILE A 159 -10.76 12.39 -8.48
C ILE A 159 -12.05 13.15 -8.17
N LEU A 160 -13.06 12.48 -7.60
CA LEU A 160 -14.25 13.14 -7.06
C LEU A 160 -13.89 14.07 -5.89
N GLY A 161 -12.99 13.65 -5.01
CA GLY A 161 -12.46 14.49 -3.92
C GLY A 161 -11.76 15.76 -4.42
N VAL A 162 -10.91 15.63 -5.44
CA VAL A 162 -10.24 16.77 -6.11
C VAL A 162 -11.29 17.71 -6.71
N TRP A 163 -12.27 17.17 -7.44
CA TRP A 163 -13.34 17.96 -8.05
C TRP A 163 -14.19 18.70 -7.01
N LEU A 164 -14.58 18.02 -5.92
CA LEU A 164 -15.33 18.62 -4.81
C LEU A 164 -14.53 19.73 -4.13
N THR A 165 -13.23 19.51 -3.89
CA THR A 165 -12.34 20.51 -3.29
C THR A 165 -12.22 21.74 -4.19
N TYR A 166 -12.04 21.54 -5.50
CA TYR A 166 -12.00 22.63 -6.47
C TYR A 166 -13.30 23.43 -6.47
N ARG A 167 -14.45 22.75 -6.49
CA ARG A 167 -15.77 23.40 -6.45
C ARG A 167 -15.97 24.17 -5.14
N TYR A 168 -15.65 23.57 -4.00
CA TYR A 168 -15.79 24.19 -2.69
C TYR A 168 -14.89 25.43 -2.55
N ARG A 169 -13.66 25.35 -3.04
CA ARG A 169 -12.74 26.50 -3.08
C ARG A 169 -13.30 27.65 -3.90
N ASN A 170 -13.96 27.36 -5.03
CA ASN A 170 -14.55 28.37 -5.91
C ASN A 170 -15.90 28.91 -5.40
N GLN A 171 -16.46 28.38 -4.30
CA GLN A 171 -17.61 28.99 -3.64
C GLN A 171 -17.15 30.21 -2.84
N LYS A 172 -17.84 31.34 -3.04
CA LYS A 172 -17.62 32.55 -2.24
C LYS A 172 -18.03 32.26 -0.80
N ASP A 173 -17.18 32.62 0.16
CA ASP A 173 -17.50 32.51 1.58
C ASP A 173 -18.65 33.48 1.91
N PRO A 174 -19.86 32.99 2.26
CA PRO A 174 -20.98 33.85 2.62
C PRO A 174 -20.76 34.61 3.94
N ARG A 175 -19.71 34.26 4.72
CA ARG A 175 -19.32 34.96 5.95
C ARG A 175 -18.27 36.04 5.74
N ALA A 176 -17.69 36.16 4.54
CA ALA A 176 -16.80 37.27 4.22
C ALA A 176 -17.63 38.56 4.18
N ASN A 177 -17.64 39.28 5.30
CA ASN A 177 -18.38 40.52 5.50
C ASN A 177 -17.92 41.54 4.44
N PRO A 178 -18.78 41.97 3.50
CA PRO A 178 -18.38 42.88 2.43
C PRO A 178 -17.97 44.27 2.93
N SER A 179 -18.22 44.57 4.21
CA SER A 179 -17.89 45.82 4.90
C SER A 179 -16.52 45.83 5.59
N ALA A 180 -15.74 44.75 5.55
CA ALA A 180 -14.37 44.71 6.11
C ALA A 180 -13.28 45.24 5.13
N PHE A 181 -13.70 45.77 3.98
CA PHE A 181 -12.84 46.40 2.97
C PHE A 181 -12.95 47.93 2.92
N LEU A 182 -13.53 48.57 3.95
CA LEU A 182 -13.48 50.02 4.15
C LEU A 182 -12.50 50.36 5.26
#